data_AF-A0A842LPX8-F1
#
_entry.id   AF-A0A842LPX8-F1
#
_cell.length_a   1.000
_cell.length_b   1.000
_cell.length_c   1.000
_cell.angle_alpha   90.00
_cell.angle_beta   90.00
_cell.angle_gamma   90.00
#
_symmetry.space_group_name_H-M   'P 1'
#
loop_
_entity.id
_entity.type
_entity.pdbx_description
1 polymer ?
#
loop_
_entity_poly.entity_id
_entity_poly.type
_entity_poly.pdbx_seq_one_letter_code
_entity_poly.pdbx_strand_id
1 'polypeptide(L)'
;MSRSSYIIIAAVLLFGSYLYAVTALSPVEPVGRLGFVKVANPDMYPGHPQSKVLADYAAQRGSKCALVVHYAGDSNYRHYREGNVTIIELAYISQEYRTDIDWTEVLEAFIFGVPDGKYRYRADGYEFSSLDEAMDYVERIAREKGQEGPMPMVFHGTVRDGNVFINPGCGFPLYVQIAWRQYGRLGAYYYIIKGLIHPYLNNPYAAYELMHASDLQRLYNRGYLDYTMRG
;
A
#
# COMPACT_ATOMS: atom_id res chain seq x y z
N MET A 1 -33.37 -1.45 24.28
CA MET A 1 -31.89 -1.39 24.17
C MET A 1 -31.31 -1.05 25.53
N SER A 2 -30.22 -1.70 25.94
CA SER A 2 -29.58 -1.41 27.22
C SER A 2 -28.74 -0.13 27.14
N ARG A 3 -28.42 0.48 28.30
CA ARG A 3 -27.52 1.64 28.38
C ARG A 3 -26.18 1.38 27.67
N SER A 4 -25.66 0.16 27.79
CA SER A 4 -24.44 -0.28 27.10
C SER A 4 -24.58 -0.27 25.59
N SER A 5 -25.75 -0.65 25.04
CA SER A 5 -26.00 -0.58 23.60
C SER A 5 -25.91 0.86 23.06
N TYR A 6 -26.45 1.84 23.79
CA TYR A 6 -26.36 3.25 23.39
C TYR A 6 -24.93 3.78 23.43
N ILE A 7 -24.14 3.39 24.44
CA ILE A 7 -22.72 3.78 24.55
C ILE A 7 -21.93 3.21 23.37
N ILE A 8 -22.14 1.93 23.03
CA ILE A 8 -21.45 1.28 21.90
C ILE A 8 -21.83 1.97 20.58
N ILE A 9 -23.11 2.24 20.35
CA ILE A 9 -23.56 2.93 19.13
C ILE A 9 -22.97 4.33 19.06
N ALA A 10 -22.99 5.09 20.15
CA ALA A 10 -22.38 6.42 20.19
C ALA A 10 -20.88 6.38 19.89
N ALA A 11 -20.15 5.42 20.47
CA ALA A 11 -18.72 5.24 20.19
C ALA A 11 -18.45 4.90 18.71
N VAL A 12 -19.24 3.99 18.12
CA VAL A 12 -19.13 3.62 16.70
C VAL A 12 -19.44 4.82 15.79
N LEU A 13 -20.48 5.60 16.10
CA LEU A 13 -20.84 6.78 15.32
C LEU A 13 -19.77 7.88 15.42
N LEU A 14 -19.23 8.13 16.62
CA LEU A 14 -18.15 9.10 16.81
C LEU A 14 -16.89 8.68 16.05
N PHE A 15 -16.49 7.42 16.16
CA PHE A 15 -15.32 6.90 15.47
C PHE A 15 -15.52 6.87 13.95
N GLY A 16 -16.69 6.46 13.48
CA GLY A 16 -17.04 6.48 12.05
C GLY A 16 -17.05 7.89 11.46
N SER A 17 -17.60 8.86 12.20
CA SER A 17 -17.60 10.27 11.79
C SER A 17 -16.19 10.85 11.75
N TYR A 18 -15.37 10.51 12.74
CA TYR A 18 -13.94 10.86 12.78
C TYR A 18 -13.21 10.32 11.55
N LEU A 19 -13.32 9.01 11.27
CA LEU A 19 -12.67 8.39 10.11
C LEU A 19 -13.13 9.02 8.79
N TYR A 20 -14.42 9.28 8.64
CA TYR A 20 -14.97 9.93 7.46
C TYR A 20 -14.38 11.33 7.26
N ALA A 21 -14.40 12.16 8.30
CA ALA A 21 -13.89 13.52 8.25
C ALA A 21 -12.39 13.56 7.92
N VAL A 22 -11.59 12.72 8.58
CA VAL A 22 -10.14 12.66 8.32
C VAL A 22 -9.86 12.14 6.91
N THR A 23 -10.60 11.13 6.43
CA THR A 23 -10.45 10.62 5.05
C THR A 23 -10.73 11.70 4.02
N ALA A 24 -11.83 12.44 4.18
CA ALA A 24 -12.22 13.49 3.23
C ALA A 24 -11.21 14.64 3.13
N LEU A 25 -10.38 14.83 4.17
CA LEU A 25 -9.35 15.87 4.23
C LEU A 25 -7.93 15.33 3.96
N SER A 26 -7.77 14.02 3.83
CA SER A 26 -6.47 13.38 3.60
C SER A 26 -6.16 13.31 2.10
N PRO A 27 -4.88 13.36 1.70
CA PRO A 27 -4.48 13.19 0.31
C PRO A 27 -4.69 11.76 -0.22
N VAL A 28 -4.77 10.79 0.70
CA VAL A 28 -4.88 9.37 0.39
C VAL A 28 -6.00 8.72 1.20
N GLU A 29 -6.62 7.68 0.67
CA GLU A 29 -7.47 6.74 1.39
C GLU A 29 -6.72 5.41 1.55
N PRO A 30 -6.33 4.99 2.77
CA PRO A 30 -5.71 3.68 2.97
C PRO A 30 -6.70 2.56 2.66
N VAL A 31 -6.34 1.74 1.68
CA VAL A 31 -7.14 0.62 1.19
C VAL A 31 -6.66 -0.68 1.80
N GLY A 32 -5.39 -1.03 1.57
CA GLY A 32 -4.82 -2.26 2.07
C GLY A 32 -3.76 -2.90 1.19
N ARG A 33 -3.59 -4.21 1.38
CA ARG A 33 -2.66 -5.03 0.61
C ARG A 33 -3.19 -5.21 -0.81
N LEU A 34 -2.31 -5.07 -1.79
CA LEU A 34 -2.67 -5.29 -3.20
C LEU A 34 -2.69 -6.78 -3.59
N GLY A 35 -1.68 -7.54 -3.18
CA GLY A 35 -1.55 -8.97 -3.45
C GLY A 35 -0.60 -9.66 -2.46
N PHE A 36 -0.56 -10.99 -2.50
CA PHE A 36 0.21 -11.84 -1.60
C PHE A 36 1.58 -12.20 -2.15
N VAL A 37 1.65 -12.49 -3.45
CA VAL A 37 2.87 -12.90 -4.17
C VAL A 37 2.86 -12.34 -5.59
N LYS A 38 4.03 -12.39 -6.25
CA LYS A 38 4.19 -11.89 -7.62
C LYS A 38 3.65 -12.93 -8.58
N VAL A 39 2.81 -12.47 -9.49
CA VAL A 39 2.38 -13.25 -10.68
C VAL A 39 3.10 -12.80 -11.95
N ALA A 40 3.70 -11.60 -11.92
CA ALA A 40 4.54 -11.04 -12.97
C ALA A 40 5.59 -10.11 -12.33
N ASN A 41 6.76 -9.95 -12.96
CA ASN A 41 7.81 -9.02 -12.56
C ASN A 41 8.25 -8.17 -13.75
N PRO A 42 8.25 -6.82 -13.63
CA PRO A 42 7.66 -6.01 -12.55
C PRO A 42 6.16 -6.31 -12.39
N ASP A 43 5.56 -6.22 -11.19
CA ASP A 43 4.12 -6.43 -10.98
C ASP A 43 3.30 -5.14 -11.09
N MET A 44 3.90 -4.02 -10.67
CA MET A 44 3.40 -2.67 -10.92
C MET A 44 3.99 -2.14 -12.23
N TYR A 45 3.35 -2.51 -13.34
CA TYR A 45 3.73 -2.05 -14.67
C TYR A 45 2.49 -2.02 -15.59
N PRO A 46 2.43 -1.14 -16.62
CA PRO A 46 1.31 -1.11 -17.54
C PRO A 46 0.94 -2.49 -18.11
N GLY A 47 -0.33 -2.84 -18.04
CA GLY A 47 -0.90 -4.08 -18.54
C GLY A 47 -0.79 -5.27 -17.59
N HIS A 48 -0.07 -5.15 -16.48
CA HIS A 48 0.19 -6.27 -15.57
C HIS A 48 -0.97 -6.52 -14.60
N PRO A 49 -1.13 -7.76 -14.11
CA PRO A 49 -2.32 -8.16 -13.33
C PRO A 49 -2.59 -7.30 -12.11
N GLN A 50 -1.58 -7.05 -11.27
CA GLN A 50 -1.74 -6.26 -10.03
C GLN A 50 -1.97 -4.77 -10.31
N SER A 51 -1.33 -4.25 -11.37
CA SER A 51 -1.58 -2.88 -11.83
C SER A 51 -3.04 -2.67 -12.24
N LYS A 52 -3.59 -3.60 -13.04
CA LYS A 52 -5.00 -3.59 -13.45
C LYS A 52 -5.95 -3.65 -12.26
N VAL A 53 -5.68 -4.52 -11.28
CA VAL A 53 -6.50 -4.62 -10.05
C VAL A 53 -6.56 -3.27 -9.32
N LEU A 54 -5.43 -2.58 -9.18
CA LEU A 54 -5.40 -1.27 -8.53
C LEU A 54 -6.12 -0.20 -9.37
N ALA A 55 -5.89 -0.17 -10.68
CA ALA A 55 -6.54 0.77 -11.59
C ALA A 55 -8.06 0.58 -11.60
N ASP A 56 -8.54 -0.66 -11.68
CA ASP A 56 -9.98 -0.98 -11.65
C ASP A 56 -10.61 -0.56 -10.32
N TYR A 57 -9.93 -0.82 -9.20
CA TYR A 57 -10.38 -0.40 -7.87
C TYR A 57 -10.55 1.12 -7.77
N ALA A 58 -9.59 1.87 -8.31
CA ALA A 58 -9.60 3.32 -8.33
C ALA A 58 -10.67 3.88 -9.27
N ALA A 59 -10.79 3.32 -10.47
CA ALA A 59 -11.78 3.73 -11.47
C ALA A 59 -13.22 3.53 -10.97
N GLN A 60 -13.50 2.41 -10.29
CA GLN A 60 -14.82 2.12 -9.69
C GLN A 60 -15.23 3.15 -8.62
N ARG A 61 -14.26 3.83 -8.01
CA ARG A 61 -14.48 4.90 -7.02
C ARG A 61 -14.44 6.30 -7.63
N GLY A 62 -14.32 6.40 -8.95
CA GLY A 62 -14.19 7.68 -9.65
C GLY A 62 -12.82 8.35 -9.48
N SER A 63 -11.84 7.67 -8.86
CA SER A 63 -10.50 8.22 -8.65
C SER A 63 -9.71 8.25 -9.96
N LYS A 64 -8.92 9.32 -10.16
CA LYS A 64 -8.03 9.48 -11.34
C LYS A 64 -6.64 8.94 -11.09
N CYS A 65 -6.26 8.80 -9.83
CA CYS A 65 -4.98 8.30 -9.38
C CYS A 65 -5.14 7.19 -8.35
N ALA A 66 -4.10 6.38 -8.22
CA ALA A 66 -3.92 5.46 -7.11
C ALA A 66 -2.44 5.45 -6.70
N LEU A 67 -2.18 5.34 -5.40
CA LEU A 67 -0.85 5.25 -4.83
C LEU A 67 -0.56 3.79 -4.44
N VAL A 68 0.60 3.28 -4.87
CA VAL A 68 1.17 2.04 -4.32
C VAL A 68 2.47 2.35 -3.60
N VAL A 69 2.59 1.84 -2.38
CA VAL A 69 3.77 2.04 -1.54
C VAL A 69 4.64 0.80 -1.47
N HIS A 70 5.95 0.98 -1.49
CA HIS A 70 6.94 -0.09 -1.63
C HIS A 70 8.10 0.04 -0.63
N TYR A 71 8.84 -1.04 -0.46
CA TYR A 71 10.25 -0.96 -0.09
C TYR A 71 11.12 -0.77 -1.34
N ALA A 72 12.13 0.09 -1.26
CA ALA A 72 13.01 0.40 -2.38
C ALA A 72 13.96 -0.77 -2.72
N GLY A 73 13.96 -1.17 -3.99
CA GLY A 73 14.99 -1.94 -4.65
C GLY A 73 15.62 -1.13 -5.79
N ASP A 74 16.02 -1.80 -6.87
CA ASP A 74 16.73 -1.16 -7.99
C ASP A 74 15.83 -0.39 -8.97
N SER A 75 14.51 -0.37 -8.74
CA SER A 75 13.55 0.35 -9.58
C SER A 75 13.61 1.87 -9.35
N ASN A 76 13.14 2.61 -10.37
CA ASN A 76 12.93 4.05 -10.28
C ASN A 76 11.52 4.42 -9.80
N TYR A 77 10.60 3.46 -9.62
CA TYR A 77 9.25 3.70 -9.10
C TYR A 77 8.52 4.78 -9.90
N ARG A 78 8.51 4.63 -11.22
CA ARG A 78 7.89 5.57 -12.13
C ARG A 78 6.38 5.54 -12.01
N HIS A 79 5.75 6.70 -12.01
CA HIS A 79 4.31 6.76 -12.26
C HIS A 79 4.02 6.43 -13.72
N TYR A 80 2.87 5.81 -13.96
CA TYR A 80 2.42 5.46 -15.30
C TYR A 80 0.90 5.41 -15.38
N ARG A 81 0.38 5.25 -16.59
CA ARG A 81 -1.05 5.17 -16.84
C ARG A 81 -1.47 3.72 -17.06
N GLU A 82 -2.46 3.27 -16.29
CA GLU A 82 -3.16 1.99 -16.49
C GLU A 82 -4.62 2.33 -16.86
N GLY A 83 -4.96 2.14 -18.13
CA GLY A 83 -6.23 2.61 -18.69
C GLY A 83 -6.43 4.12 -18.50
N ASN A 84 -7.38 4.47 -17.64
CA ASN A 84 -7.80 5.84 -17.32
C ASN A 84 -7.34 6.31 -15.93
N VAL A 85 -6.60 5.49 -15.20
CA VAL A 85 -6.04 5.81 -13.87
C VAL A 85 -4.52 5.98 -13.98
N THR A 86 -3.98 6.98 -13.26
CA THR A 86 -2.53 7.11 -13.06
C THR A 86 -2.12 6.35 -11.81
N ILE A 87 -1.24 5.37 -11.96
CA ILE A 87 -0.61 4.67 -10.84
C ILE A 87 0.64 5.44 -10.45
N ILE A 88 0.72 5.86 -9.20
CA ILE A 88 1.87 6.54 -8.60
C ILE A 88 2.54 5.54 -7.67
N GLU A 89 3.86 5.38 -7.81
CA GLU A 89 4.65 4.51 -6.95
C GLU A 89 5.51 5.33 -6.00
N LEU A 90 5.49 4.99 -4.71
CA LEU A 90 6.34 5.61 -3.70
C LEU A 90 7.05 4.52 -2.90
N ALA A 91 8.37 4.53 -2.88
CA ALA A 91 9.17 3.59 -2.10
C ALA A 91 9.83 4.26 -0.91
N TYR A 92 9.96 3.55 0.22
CA TYR A 92 10.87 3.95 1.29
C TYR A 92 12.20 3.21 1.17
N ILE A 93 13.30 3.89 1.49
CA ILE A 93 14.67 3.39 1.51
C ILE A 93 15.08 3.34 2.98
N SER A 94 15.27 2.13 3.51
CA SER A 94 15.89 1.93 4.82
C SER A 94 17.42 1.89 4.68
N GLN A 95 18.13 2.24 5.75
CA GLN A 95 19.60 2.13 5.81
C GLN A 95 20.08 0.67 5.79
N GLU A 96 19.21 -0.28 6.13
CA GLU A 96 19.50 -1.71 6.12
C GLU A 96 18.60 -2.44 5.10
N TYR A 97 19.21 -3.16 4.16
CA TYR A 97 18.48 -4.02 3.24
C TYR A 97 18.07 -5.32 3.95
N ARG A 98 16.79 -5.43 4.32
CA ARG A 98 16.23 -6.63 4.96
C ARG A 98 15.13 -7.23 4.09
N THR A 99 15.19 -8.54 3.87
CA THR A 99 14.16 -9.31 3.15
C THR A 99 13.21 -10.02 4.11
N ASP A 100 13.57 -10.07 5.38
CA ASP A 100 12.83 -10.61 6.50
C ASP A 100 12.12 -9.50 7.29
N ILE A 101 11.10 -9.89 8.06
CA ILE A 101 10.34 -8.97 8.91
C ILE A 101 10.93 -8.97 10.30
N ASP A 102 11.34 -7.80 10.75
CA ASP A 102 11.58 -7.54 12.15
C ASP A 102 10.24 -7.29 12.87
N TRP A 103 9.71 -8.34 13.51
CA TRP A 103 8.43 -8.28 14.23
C TRP A 103 8.46 -7.32 15.42
N THR A 104 9.64 -7.07 15.98
CA THR A 104 9.82 -6.07 17.04
C THR A 104 9.65 -4.68 16.46
N GLU A 105 10.30 -4.40 15.32
CA GLU A 105 10.12 -3.12 14.61
C GLU A 105 8.66 -2.91 14.17
N VAL A 106 7.99 -3.96 13.70
CA VAL A 106 6.56 -3.89 13.34
C VAL A 106 5.70 -3.55 14.56
N LEU A 107 5.96 -4.18 15.71
CA LEU A 107 5.21 -3.93 16.94
C LEU A 107 5.51 -2.53 17.50
N GLU A 108 6.75 -2.09 17.46
CA GLU A 108 7.16 -0.74 17.87
C GLU A 108 6.54 0.32 16.95
N ALA A 109 6.58 0.13 15.64
CA ALA A 109 5.90 0.99 14.68
C ALA A 109 4.39 0.96 14.90
N PHE A 110 3.83 -0.19 15.27
CA PHE A 110 2.42 -0.32 15.63
C PHE A 110 2.07 0.40 16.94
N ILE A 111 2.96 0.52 17.93
CA ILE A 111 2.62 1.18 19.21
C ILE A 111 3.00 2.66 19.21
N PHE A 112 4.11 3.01 18.57
CA PHE A 112 4.75 4.32 18.65
C PHE A 112 4.77 5.08 17.32
N GLY A 113 4.45 4.43 16.20
CA GLY A 113 4.67 4.97 14.86
C GLY A 113 6.12 4.76 14.39
N VAL A 114 6.38 5.05 13.12
CA VAL A 114 7.74 5.02 12.56
C VAL A 114 8.44 6.34 12.89
N PRO A 115 9.64 6.33 13.50
CA PRO A 115 10.40 7.56 13.77
C PRO A 115 10.69 8.37 12.52
N ASP A 116 10.58 9.70 12.64
CA ASP A 116 10.99 10.61 11.58
C ASP A 116 12.49 10.47 11.29
N GLY A 117 12.87 10.63 10.01
CA GLY A 117 14.26 10.48 9.55
C GLY A 117 14.76 9.03 9.47
N LYS A 118 13.95 8.03 9.84
CA LYS A 118 14.32 6.62 9.69
C LYS A 118 14.50 6.20 8.24
N TYR A 119 13.69 6.75 7.35
CA TYR A 119 13.66 6.39 5.94
C TYR A 119 13.93 7.61 5.05
N ARG A 120 14.56 7.35 3.90
CA ARG A 120 14.47 8.22 2.72
C ARG A 120 13.38 7.66 1.81
N TYR A 121 12.99 8.40 0.78
CA TYR A 121 11.90 7.99 -0.10
C TYR A 121 12.29 8.13 -1.56
N ARG A 122 11.66 7.36 -2.46
CA ARG A 122 11.89 7.44 -3.90
C ARG A 122 10.59 7.36 -4.67
N ALA A 123 10.41 8.27 -5.61
CA ALA A 123 9.34 8.25 -6.62
C ALA A 123 9.87 8.86 -7.92
N ASP A 124 9.56 8.27 -9.08
CA ASP A 124 10.04 8.72 -10.40
C ASP A 124 11.57 8.90 -10.53
N GLY A 125 12.34 8.16 -9.71
CA GLY A 125 13.80 8.26 -9.63
C GLY A 125 14.31 9.43 -8.79
N TYR A 126 13.45 10.31 -8.29
CA TYR A 126 13.80 11.34 -7.32
C TYR A 126 13.89 10.73 -5.93
N GLU A 127 14.93 11.09 -5.16
CA GLU A 127 15.06 10.72 -3.75
C GLU A 127 14.70 11.89 -2.85
N PHE A 128 13.95 11.62 -1.80
CA PHE A 128 13.48 12.60 -0.82
C PHE A 128 14.01 12.26 0.57
N SER A 129 14.30 13.28 1.35
CA SER A 129 14.88 13.14 2.70
C SER A 129 13.81 12.98 3.78
N SER A 130 12.57 13.37 3.48
CA SER A 130 11.43 13.30 4.38
C SER A 130 10.18 12.75 3.69
N LEU A 131 9.24 12.26 4.49
CA LEU A 131 7.95 11.77 3.99
C LEU A 131 7.11 12.93 3.42
N ASP A 132 7.24 14.14 3.99
CA ASP A 132 6.52 15.32 3.52
C ASP A 132 6.91 15.70 2.10
N GLU A 133 8.21 15.82 1.83
CA GLU A 133 8.71 16.11 0.48
C GLU A 133 8.22 15.07 -0.55
N ALA A 134 8.22 13.80 -0.15
CA ALA A 134 7.78 12.70 -0.99
C ALA A 134 6.26 12.73 -1.25
N MET A 135 5.45 13.00 -0.22
CA MET A 135 4.00 13.12 -0.35
C MET A 135 3.59 14.38 -1.12
N ASP A 136 4.27 15.51 -0.93
CA ASP A 136 4.08 16.72 -1.73
C ASP A 136 4.30 16.44 -3.23
N TYR A 137 5.33 15.65 -3.54
CA TYR A 137 5.59 15.21 -4.91
C TYR A 137 4.45 14.33 -5.47
N VAL A 138 4.00 13.33 -4.70
CA VAL A 138 2.87 12.44 -5.07
C VAL A 138 1.60 13.25 -5.28
N GLU A 139 1.27 14.15 -4.36
CA GLU A 139 0.08 15.00 -4.43
C GLU A 139 0.12 15.96 -5.61
N ARG A 140 1.31 16.53 -5.92
CA ARG A 140 1.49 17.35 -7.11
C ARG A 140 1.17 16.57 -8.38
N ILE A 141 1.71 15.36 -8.53
CA ILE A 141 1.37 14.49 -9.67
C ILE A 141 -0.13 14.23 -9.70
N ALA A 142 -0.73 13.85 -8.58
CA ALA A 142 -2.15 13.53 -8.54
C ALA A 142 -3.02 14.73 -8.97
N ARG A 143 -2.72 15.94 -8.49
CA ARG A 143 -3.39 17.18 -8.92
C ARG A 143 -3.20 17.44 -10.42
N GLU A 144 -1.99 17.29 -10.95
CA GLU A 144 -1.70 17.44 -12.39
C GLU A 144 -2.48 16.44 -13.26
N LYS A 145 -2.86 15.28 -12.70
CA LYS A 145 -3.70 14.27 -13.38
C LYS A 145 -5.19 14.41 -13.09
N GLY A 146 -5.61 15.46 -12.39
CA GLY A 146 -7.01 15.76 -12.11
C GLY A 146 -7.61 14.92 -10.99
N GLN A 147 -6.80 14.45 -10.03
CA GLN A 147 -7.31 13.83 -8.83
C GLN A 147 -8.12 14.83 -8.00
N GLU A 148 -9.33 14.43 -7.63
CA GLU A 148 -10.19 15.15 -6.68
C GLU A 148 -10.41 14.26 -5.45
N GLY A 149 -10.20 14.83 -4.26
CA GLY A 149 -10.28 14.07 -3.01
C GLY A 149 -9.17 13.02 -2.83
N PRO A 150 -9.27 12.18 -1.80
CA PRO A 150 -8.25 11.20 -1.45
C PRO A 150 -8.06 10.16 -2.56
N MET A 151 -6.80 9.91 -2.95
CA MET A 151 -6.49 8.81 -3.87
C MET A 151 -6.38 7.48 -3.10
N PRO A 152 -6.90 6.36 -3.62
CA PRO A 152 -6.69 5.04 -3.04
C PRO A 152 -5.20 4.73 -2.87
N MET A 153 -4.80 4.35 -1.65
CA MET A 153 -3.44 3.92 -1.33
C MET A 153 -3.41 2.45 -0.93
N VAL A 154 -2.61 1.66 -1.63
CA VAL A 154 -2.33 0.26 -1.30
C VAL A 154 -0.86 0.07 -0.97
N PHE A 155 -0.53 -0.97 -0.19
CA PHE A 155 0.85 -1.42 -0.07
C PHE A 155 1.15 -2.59 -0.99
N HIS A 156 2.37 -2.58 -1.49
CA HIS A 156 2.96 -3.68 -2.22
C HIS A 156 3.20 -4.86 -1.28
N GLY A 157 2.25 -5.79 -1.32
CA GLY A 157 2.16 -6.89 -0.36
C GLY A 157 2.86 -8.17 -0.76
N THR A 158 3.61 -8.16 -1.86
CA THR A 158 4.27 -9.34 -2.41
C THR A 158 5.31 -9.87 -1.42
N VAL A 159 5.17 -11.13 -1.03
CA VAL A 159 6.12 -11.84 -0.19
C VAL A 159 7.07 -12.64 -1.07
N ARG A 160 8.36 -12.33 -0.99
CA ARG A 160 9.41 -12.99 -1.78
C ARG A 160 9.78 -14.36 -1.25
N ASP A 161 9.70 -14.55 0.07
CA ASP A 161 9.96 -15.82 0.76
C ASP A 161 9.20 -15.89 2.09
N GLY A 162 8.87 -17.10 2.54
CA GLY A 162 8.16 -17.37 3.78
C GLY A 162 6.63 -17.31 3.67
N ASN A 163 5.98 -17.27 4.84
CA ASN A 163 4.52 -17.42 4.96
C ASN A 163 3.78 -16.11 4.64
N VAL A 164 2.92 -16.15 3.61
CA VAL A 164 2.14 -14.99 3.12
C VAL A 164 1.08 -14.47 4.10
N PHE A 165 0.65 -15.27 5.07
CA PHE A 165 -0.30 -14.89 6.12
C PHE A 165 0.37 -14.11 7.26
N ILE A 166 1.67 -14.34 7.45
CA ILE A 166 2.48 -13.71 8.50
C ILE A 166 3.20 -12.51 7.91
N ASN A 167 3.77 -12.64 6.69
CA ASN A 167 4.47 -11.55 6.03
C ASN A 167 3.51 -10.65 5.23
N PRO A 168 3.27 -9.38 5.63
CA PRO A 168 2.42 -8.47 4.87
C PRO A 168 3.06 -7.96 3.57
N GLY A 169 4.35 -8.19 3.34
CA GLY A 169 5.07 -7.70 2.17
C GLY A 169 5.74 -6.35 2.41
N CYS A 170 6.51 -5.92 1.41
CA CYS A 170 7.54 -4.90 1.61
C CYS A 170 6.98 -3.46 1.71
N GLY A 171 5.82 -3.17 1.15
CA GLY A 171 5.19 -1.85 1.25
C GLY A 171 4.54 -1.55 2.60
N PHE A 172 4.41 -2.56 3.47
CA PHE A 172 3.64 -2.45 4.70
C PHE A 172 4.14 -1.37 5.67
N PRO A 173 5.46 -1.21 5.93
CA PRO A 173 5.95 -0.19 6.86
C PRO A 173 5.60 1.25 6.43
N LEU A 174 5.76 1.57 5.14
CA LEU A 174 5.41 2.89 4.62
C LEU A 174 3.89 3.14 4.66
N TYR A 175 3.07 2.13 4.40
CA TYR A 175 1.62 2.23 4.56
C TYR A 175 1.22 2.51 6.00
N VAL A 176 1.83 1.82 6.97
CA VAL A 176 1.62 2.07 8.40
C VAL A 176 2.03 3.49 8.76
N GLN A 177 3.19 3.96 8.30
CA GLN A 177 3.69 5.31 8.56
C GLN A 177 2.74 6.39 8.03
N ILE A 178 2.28 6.28 6.78
CA ILE A 178 1.34 7.24 6.18
C ILE A 178 -0.01 7.17 6.89
N ALA A 179 -0.54 5.97 7.18
CA ALA A 179 -1.80 5.82 7.90
C ALA A 179 -1.72 6.44 9.31
N TRP A 180 -0.62 6.23 10.04
CA TRP A 180 -0.38 6.85 11.33
C TRP A 180 -0.34 8.37 11.28
N ARG A 181 0.38 8.93 10.29
CA ARG A 181 0.55 10.36 10.14
C ARG A 181 -0.76 11.07 9.77
N GLN A 182 -1.54 10.47 8.87
CA GLN A 182 -2.78 11.08 8.37
C GLN A 182 -3.99 10.81 9.29
N TYR A 183 -4.06 9.62 9.90
CA TYR A 183 -5.25 9.16 10.63
C TYR A 183 -5.05 8.96 12.13
N GLY A 184 -3.89 9.30 12.66
CA GLY A 184 -3.53 9.01 14.04
C GLY A 184 -3.55 7.51 14.36
N ARG A 185 -3.33 7.18 15.63
CA ARG A 185 -3.12 5.79 16.07
C ARG A 185 -4.35 4.91 15.81
N LEU A 186 -5.51 5.36 16.26
CA LEU A 186 -6.74 4.57 16.19
C LEU A 186 -7.21 4.38 14.75
N GLY A 187 -7.08 5.42 13.91
CA GLY A 187 -7.37 5.29 12.50
C GLY A 187 -6.39 4.36 11.79
N ALA A 188 -5.10 4.47 12.08
CA ALA A 188 -4.10 3.55 11.54
C ALA A 188 -4.37 2.09 11.92
N TYR A 189 -4.76 1.79 13.16
CA TYR A 189 -5.11 0.41 13.57
C TYR A 189 -6.27 -0.15 12.77
N TYR A 190 -7.31 0.67 12.57
CA TYR A 190 -8.43 0.33 11.71
C TYR A 190 -7.95 0.01 10.29
N TYR A 191 -7.13 0.87 9.68
CA TYR A 191 -6.64 0.68 8.31
C TYR A 191 -5.61 -0.43 8.14
N ILE A 192 -4.87 -0.79 9.19
CA ILE A 192 -3.99 -1.96 9.20
C ILE A 192 -4.83 -3.23 9.16
N ILE A 193 -5.82 -3.36 10.06
CA ILE A 193 -6.68 -4.54 10.12
C ILE A 193 -7.50 -4.66 8.83
N LYS A 194 -8.17 -3.57 8.42
CA LYS A 194 -8.90 -3.49 7.13
C LYS A 194 -7.97 -3.87 5.98
N GLY A 195 -6.75 -3.33 5.99
CA GLY A 195 -5.80 -3.49 4.91
C GLY A 195 -5.25 -4.90 4.75
N LEU A 196 -5.08 -5.63 5.85
CA LEU A 196 -4.67 -7.05 5.83
C LEU A 196 -5.80 -7.96 5.33
N ILE A 197 -7.06 -7.60 5.54
CA ILE A 197 -8.24 -8.35 5.07
C ILE A 197 -8.58 -8.02 3.61
N HIS A 198 -8.31 -6.78 3.17
CA HIS A 198 -8.63 -6.27 1.84
C HIS A 198 -8.36 -7.23 0.65
N PRO A 199 -7.16 -7.83 0.50
CA PRO A 199 -6.84 -8.64 -0.68
C PRO A 199 -7.69 -9.91 -0.79
N TYR A 200 -8.15 -10.48 0.33
CA TYR A 200 -9.02 -11.67 0.31
C TYR A 200 -10.38 -11.39 -0.32
N LEU A 201 -10.82 -10.13 -0.29
CA LEU A 201 -12.15 -9.71 -0.76
C LEU A 201 -12.09 -9.01 -2.12
N ASN A 202 -10.96 -8.37 -2.46
CA ASN A 202 -10.88 -7.46 -3.60
C ASN A 202 -9.79 -7.84 -4.62
N ASN A 203 -8.88 -8.76 -4.31
CA ASN A 203 -7.92 -9.27 -5.31
C ASN A 203 -8.51 -10.52 -6.00
N PRO A 204 -8.87 -10.46 -7.30
CA PRO A 204 -9.40 -11.62 -8.02
C PRO A 204 -8.39 -12.77 -8.13
N TYR A 205 -7.10 -12.50 -7.94
CA TYR A 205 -6.03 -13.50 -7.95
C TYR A 205 -5.76 -14.10 -6.57
N ALA A 206 -6.42 -13.65 -5.49
CA ALA A 206 -6.12 -14.06 -4.12
C ALA A 206 -6.10 -15.59 -3.94
N ALA A 207 -7.12 -16.30 -4.43
CA ALA A 207 -7.17 -17.76 -4.32
C ALA A 207 -6.00 -18.44 -5.05
N TYR A 208 -5.69 -17.98 -6.27
CA TYR A 208 -4.59 -18.51 -7.06
C TYR A 208 -3.23 -18.24 -6.40
N GLU A 209 -3.01 -16.99 -5.96
CA GLU A 209 -1.81 -16.54 -5.25
C GLU A 209 -1.56 -17.35 -3.97
N LEU A 210 -2.61 -17.59 -3.17
CA LEU A 210 -2.51 -18.35 -1.92
C LEU A 210 -2.25 -19.84 -2.17
N MET A 211 -2.95 -20.45 -3.14
CA MET A 211 -2.79 -21.87 -3.48
C MET A 211 -1.41 -22.18 -4.08
N HIS A 212 -0.80 -21.23 -4.79
CA HIS A 212 0.48 -21.41 -5.47
C HIS A 212 1.60 -20.55 -4.88
N ALA A 213 1.44 -20.06 -3.64
CA ALA A 213 2.36 -19.09 -3.04
C ALA A 213 3.83 -19.53 -3.14
N SER A 214 4.14 -20.76 -2.70
CA SER A 214 5.51 -21.29 -2.73
C SER A 214 6.06 -21.47 -4.15
N ASP A 215 5.22 -21.86 -5.11
CA ASP A 215 5.64 -22.01 -6.51
C ASP A 215 5.90 -20.64 -7.15
N LEU A 216 5.00 -19.68 -6.93
CA LEU A 216 5.14 -18.30 -7.44
C LEU A 216 6.35 -17.59 -6.83
N GLN A 217 6.60 -17.76 -5.53
CA GLN A 217 7.83 -17.32 -4.86
C GLN A 217 9.06 -17.94 -5.51
N ARG A 218 9.06 -19.26 -5.75
CA ARG A 218 10.17 -19.95 -6.43
C ARG A 218 10.39 -19.43 -7.85
N LEU A 219 9.32 -19.23 -8.62
CA LEU A 219 9.39 -18.72 -9.99
C LEU A 219 9.92 -17.28 -10.02
N TYR A 220 9.47 -16.44 -9.09
CA TYR A 220 9.98 -15.07 -8.93
C TYR A 220 11.48 -15.07 -8.62
N ASN A 221 11.91 -15.84 -7.62
CA ASN A 221 13.31 -15.91 -7.21
C ASN A 221 14.24 -16.50 -8.29
N ARG A 222 13.71 -17.31 -9.20
CA ARG A 222 14.45 -17.86 -10.35
C ARG A 222 14.34 -17.00 -11.63
N GLY A 223 13.67 -15.84 -11.57
CA GLY A 223 13.51 -14.95 -12.72
C GLY A 223 12.51 -15.44 -13.78
N TYR A 224 11.78 -16.53 -13.55
CA TYR A 224 10.81 -17.05 -14.51
C TYR A 224 9.54 -16.20 -14.64
N LEU A 225 9.31 -15.31 -13.69
CA LEU A 225 8.25 -14.29 -13.77
C LEU A 225 8.76 -12.96 -14.34
N ASP A 226 10.01 -12.89 -14.81
CA ASP A 226 10.54 -11.66 -15.40
C ASP A 226 10.06 -11.48 -16.84
N TYR A 227 9.22 -10.47 -17.05
CA TYR A 227 8.67 -10.10 -18.35
C TYR A 227 9.47 -8.99 -19.04
N THR A 228 10.55 -8.50 -18.43
CA THR A 228 11.47 -7.53 -19.06
C THR A 228 12.54 -8.22 -19.90
N MET A 229 12.81 -9.51 -19.65
CA MET A 229 13.81 -10.31 -20.37
C MET A 229 13.28 -11.03 -21.61
N ARG A 230 12.01 -10.83 -21.99
CA ARG A 230 11.43 -11.36 -23.23
C ARG A 230 11.09 -10.22 -24.19
N GLY A 231 12.14 -9.68 -24.81
CA GLY A 231 12.10 -8.89 -26.03
C GLY A 231 12.81 -9.64 -27.16
#